data_AF-A0A4S1FZ73-F1
#
_entry.id   AF-A0A4S1FZ73-F1
#
_cell.length_a   1.000
_cell.length_b   1.000
_cell.length_c   1.000
_cell.angle_alpha   90.00
_cell.angle_beta   90.00
_cell.angle_gamma   90.00
#
_symmetry.space_group_name_H-M   'P 1'
#
loop_
_entity.id
_entity.type
_entity.pdbx_description
1 polymer ?
#
loop_
_entity_poly.entity_id
_entity_poly.type
_entity_poly.pdbx_seq_one_letter_code
_entity_poly.pdbx_strand_id
1 'polypeptide(L)'
;GSGTASRIVEWQDRRYTLGVFVQSNFGKRRNLTIRGRRVEPELTEPAIREATARAEKGSIIAIVATDAPFLPHQMKRLARRVPLGIAMTGGYGYHSSGDIFLAFST
;
A
#
# COMPACT_ATOMS: atom_id res chain seq x y z
N GLY A 1 -8.80 1.11 6.94
CA GLY A 1 -8.11 0.51 8.10
C GLY A 1 -6.64 0.86 8.08
N SER A 2 -5.95 0.62 9.20
CA SER A 2 -4.51 0.86 9.34
C SER A 2 -3.72 -0.42 9.13
N GLY A 3 -2.58 -0.34 8.45
CA GLY A 3 -1.66 -1.46 8.27
C GLY A 3 -0.20 -1.00 8.31
N THR A 4 0.70 -1.88 8.74
CA THR A 4 2.13 -1.56 8.78
C THR A 4 2.97 -2.80 8.46
N ALA A 5 4.16 -2.58 7.90
CA ALA A 5 5.18 -3.60 7.68
C ALA A 5 6.57 -2.95 7.60
N SER A 6 7.62 -3.72 7.85
CA SER A 6 9.00 -3.29 7.66
C SER A 6 9.87 -4.35 7.02
N ARG A 7 11.03 -3.93 6.49
CA ARG A 7 12.09 -4.81 5.97
C ARG A 7 13.45 -4.26 6.37
N ILE A 8 14.39 -5.16 6.60
CA ILE A 8 15.82 -4.83 6.67
C ILE A 8 16.42 -5.05 5.29
N VAL A 9 17.20 -4.09 4.81
CA VAL A 9 17.88 -4.11 3.53
C VAL A 9 19.38 -3.97 3.77
N GLU A 10 20.17 -4.84 3.16
CA GLU A 10 21.63 -4.80 3.23
C GLU A 10 22.21 -4.12 2.00
N TRP A 11 23.12 -3.18 2.21
CA TRP A 11 23.85 -2.48 1.14
C TRP A 11 25.23 -2.05 1.64
N GLN A 12 26.29 -2.45 0.92
CA GLN A 12 27.68 -2.12 1.27
C GLN A 12 28.01 -2.40 2.75
N ASP A 13 27.72 -3.63 3.19
CA ASP A 13 27.95 -4.12 4.56
C ASP A 13 27.22 -3.34 5.68
N ARG A 14 26.23 -2.52 5.31
CA ARG A 14 25.35 -1.81 6.25
C ARG A 14 23.92 -2.33 6.12
N ARG A 15 23.23 -2.34 7.26
CA ARG A 15 21.80 -2.67 7.35
C ARG A 15 21.01 -1.38 7.52
N TYR A 16 19.98 -1.25 6.70
CA TYR A 16 19.01 -0.16 6.76
C TYR A 16 17.61 -0.73 6.99
N THR A 17 16.80 -0.01 7.73
CA THR A 17 15.39 -0.32 7.96
C THR A 17 14.54 0.46 6.97
N LEU A 18 13.55 -0.21 6.38
CA LEU A 18 12.48 0.38 5.60
C LEU A 18 11.15 0.03 6.27
N GLY A 19 10.46 1.03 6.81
CA GLY A 19 9.12 0.91 7.37
C GLY A 19 8.07 1.51 6.45
N VAL A 20 6.88 0.91 6.40
CA VAL A 20 5.72 1.44 5.68
C VAL A 20 4.49 1.35 6.55
N PHE A 21 3.79 2.47 6.71
CA PHE A 21 2.46 2.54 7.30
C PHE A 21 1.45 2.95 6.22
N VAL A 22 0.27 2.34 6.23
CA VAL A 22 -0.82 2.68 5.31
C VAL A 22 -2.13 2.94 6.04
N GLN A 23 -2.86 3.96 5.58
CA GLN A 23 -4.28 4.09 5.78
C GLN A 23 -4.96 3.62 4.49
N SER A 24 -5.58 2.44 4.55
CA SER A 24 -6.17 1.77 3.38
C SER A 24 -7.69 1.86 3.41
N ASN A 25 -8.27 2.47 2.40
CA ASN A 25 -9.70 2.54 2.15
C ASN A 25 -10.00 2.35 0.66
N PHE A 26 -9.23 1.50 -0.03
CA PHE A 26 -9.29 1.33 -1.48
C PHE A 26 -9.64 -0.11 -1.90
N GLY A 27 -9.87 -0.29 -3.20
CA GLY A 27 -9.94 -1.60 -3.84
C GLY A 27 -11.34 -2.21 -3.89
N LYS A 28 -11.47 -3.24 -4.72
CA LYS A 28 -12.68 -4.06 -4.85
C LYS A 28 -12.36 -5.48 -4.43
N ARG A 29 -13.26 -6.15 -3.70
CA ARG A 29 -13.08 -7.53 -3.22
C ARG A 29 -12.61 -8.49 -4.31
N ARG A 30 -13.24 -8.43 -5.49
CA ARG A 30 -12.89 -9.26 -6.66
C ARG A 30 -11.45 -9.13 -7.17
N ASN A 31 -10.75 -8.03 -6.86
CA ASN A 31 -9.38 -7.82 -7.28
C ASN A 31 -8.37 -8.22 -6.19
N LEU A 32 -8.83 -8.43 -4.96
CA LEU A 32 -7.96 -8.65 -3.81
C LEU A 32 -7.03 -9.83 -4.08
N THR A 33 -5.73 -9.53 -4.01
CA THR A 33 -4.66 -10.50 -4.21
C THR A 33 -3.84 -10.60 -2.92
N ILE A 34 -3.69 -11.82 -2.42
CA ILE A 34 -2.88 -12.11 -1.23
C ILE A 34 -1.81 -13.13 -1.64
N ARG A 35 -0.53 -12.79 -1.42
CA ARG A 35 0.62 -13.62 -1.81
C ARG A 35 0.54 -14.08 -3.29
N GLY A 36 0.12 -13.17 -4.17
CA GLY A 36 -0.01 -13.43 -5.62
C GLY A 36 -1.24 -14.24 -6.04
N ARG A 37 -2.11 -14.66 -5.11
CA ARG A 37 -3.35 -15.39 -5.43
C ARG A 37 -4.56 -14.48 -5.27
N ARG A 38 -5.47 -14.51 -6.25
CA ARG A 38 -6.78 -13.86 -6.11
C ARG A 38 -7.61 -14.69 -5.13
N VAL A 39 -7.98 -14.07 -4.02
CA VAL A 39 -8.64 -14.80 -2.90
C VAL A 39 -10.16 -14.78 -2.98
N GLU A 40 -10.76 -13.99 -3.88
CA GLU A 40 -12.23 -13.87 -3.96
C GLU A 40 -12.98 -15.20 -4.07
N PRO A 41 -12.55 -16.19 -4.89
CA PRO A 41 -13.23 -17.49 -4.98
C PRO A 41 -13.17 -18.32 -3.69
N GLU A 42 -12.19 -18.04 -2.82
CA GLU A 42 -11.96 -18.76 -1.56
C GLU A 42 -12.65 -18.07 -0.38
N LEU A 43 -13.05 -16.80 -0.53
CA LEU A 43 -13.75 -16.04 0.50
C LEU A 43 -15.23 -16.46 0.55
N THR A 44 -15.48 -17.63 1.14
CA THR A 44 -16.81 -18.13 1.48
C THR A 44 -17.20 -17.53 2.83
N GLU A 45 -17.90 -16.38 2.88
CA GLU A 45 -18.62 -15.82 4.05
C GLU A 45 -19.21 -14.43 3.71
N PRO A 46 -20.29 -13.99 4.41
CA PRO A 46 -21.64 -13.73 3.89
C PRO A 46 -21.73 -12.52 2.94
N ALA A 47 -22.89 -12.37 2.30
CA ALA A 47 -23.20 -11.25 1.42
C ALA A 47 -22.74 -9.91 2.04
N ILE A 48 -22.02 -9.10 1.26
CA ILE A 48 -21.68 -7.73 1.63
C ILE A 48 -23.02 -7.02 1.91
N ARG A 49 -23.33 -6.78 3.19
CA ARG A 49 -24.51 -5.99 3.56
C ARG A 49 -24.15 -4.53 3.35
N GLU A 50 -24.45 -4.03 2.16
CA GLU A 50 -24.33 -2.60 1.86
C GLU A 50 -25.47 -1.86 2.59
N ALA A 51 -25.28 -1.60 3.89
CA ALA A 51 -26.20 -0.79 4.70
C ALA A 51 -26.11 0.71 4.35
N THR A 52 -25.21 1.08 3.46
CA THR A 52 -24.95 2.47 3.05
C THR A 52 -24.67 2.47 1.57
N ALA A 53 -25.29 3.40 0.83
CA ALA A 53 -24.99 3.60 -0.58
C ALA A 53 -23.49 3.80 -0.74
N ARG A 54 -22.89 2.99 -1.61
CA ARG A 54 -21.45 3.00 -1.83
C ARG A 54 -21.09 4.33 -2.50
N ALA A 55 -20.65 5.31 -1.71
CA ALA A 55 -19.91 6.42 -2.29
C ALA A 55 -18.70 5.78 -2.96
N GLU A 56 -18.59 5.89 -4.29
CA GLU A 56 -17.46 5.37 -5.06
C GLU A 56 -16.20 6.18 -4.76
N LYS A 57 -15.77 6.27 -3.50
CA LYS A 57 -14.57 6.99 -3.08
C LYS A 57 -13.66 6.00 -2.38
N GLY A 58 -12.57 5.64 -3.07
CA GLY A 58 -11.46 4.92 -2.47
C GLY A 58 -10.38 5.90 -2.00
N SER A 59 -9.48 5.44 -1.17
CA SER A 59 -8.21 6.15 -0.96
C SER A 59 -7.18 5.24 -0.33
N ILE A 60 -5.91 5.55 -0.56
CA ILE A 60 -4.83 5.00 0.24
C ILE A 60 -3.76 6.05 0.44
N ILE A 61 -3.41 6.25 1.71
CA ILE A 61 -2.26 7.05 2.10
C ILE A 61 -1.18 6.09 2.58
N ALA A 62 0.03 6.22 2.04
CA ALA A 62 1.18 5.46 2.53
C ALA A 62 2.31 6.39 2.98
N ILE A 63 2.88 6.08 4.13
CA ILE A 63 4.05 6.73 4.69
C ILE A 63 5.20 5.72 4.69
N VAL A 64 6.29 6.09 4.04
CA VAL A 64 7.53 5.30 3.98
C VAL A 64 8.60 5.99 4.83
N ALA A 65 9.20 5.24 5.75
CA ALA A 65 10.28 5.72 6.60
C ALA A 65 11.51 4.84 6.41
N THR A 66 12.70 5.43 6.43
CA THR A 66 13.96 4.68 6.39
C THR A 66 15.07 5.39 7.16
N ASP A 67 16.02 4.63 7.70
CA ASP A 67 17.26 5.14 8.30
C ASP A 67 18.40 5.26 7.25
N ALA A 68 18.13 4.93 5.98
CA ALA A 68 19.09 5.11 4.90
C ALA A 68 19.24 6.59 4.54
N PRO A 69 20.48 7.13 4.43
CA PRO A 69 20.75 8.56 4.31
C PRO A 69 20.47 9.10 2.90
N PHE A 70 19.20 9.09 2.50
CA PHE A 70 18.77 9.49 1.18
C PHE A 70 18.48 10.99 1.10
N LEU A 71 18.85 11.58 -0.04
CA LEU A 71 18.49 12.94 -0.40
C LEU A 71 17.01 13.04 -0.81
N PRO A 72 16.37 14.23 -0.75
CA PRO A 72 14.95 14.39 -1.06
C PRO A 72 14.51 13.83 -2.42
N HIS A 73 15.35 13.97 -3.45
CA HIS A 73 15.04 13.45 -4.79
C HIS A 73 15.11 11.91 -4.85
N GLN A 74 15.95 11.27 -4.02
CA GLN A 74 15.99 9.81 -3.86
C GLN A 74 14.76 9.33 -3.08
N MET A 75 14.30 10.08 -2.09
CA MET A 75 13.03 9.81 -1.39
C MET A 75 11.82 9.86 -2.32
N LYS A 76 11.79 10.82 -3.25
CA LYS A 76 10.76 10.84 -4.31
C LYS A 76 10.77 9.57 -5.16
N ARG A 77 11.95 8.97 -5.42
CA ARG A 77 12.05 7.68 -6.13
C ARG A 77 11.51 6.53 -5.30
N LEU A 78 11.73 6.54 -3.98
CA LEU A 78 11.21 5.53 -3.06
C LEU A 78 9.68 5.62 -2.95
N ALA A 79 9.12 6.81 -2.77
CA ALA A 79 7.67 7.04 -2.76
C ALA A 79 6.98 6.53 -4.05
N ARG A 80 7.64 6.71 -5.21
CA ARG A 80 7.16 6.19 -6.51
C ARG A 80 7.14 4.65 -6.61
N ARG A 81 7.70 3.92 -5.65
CA ARG A 81 7.61 2.44 -5.59
C ARG A 81 6.36 1.94 -4.89
N VAL A 82 5.73 2.76 -4.05
CA VAL A 82 4.52 2.37 -3.31
C VAL A 82 3.39 1.86 -4.23
N PRO A 83 3.08 2.50 -5.38
CA PRO A 83 2.06 1.99 -6.30
C PRO A 83 2.28 0.54 -6.74
N LEU A 84 3.54 0.10 -6.87
CA LEU A 84 3.84 -1.28 -7.27
C LEU A 84 3.38 -2.26 -6.19
N GLY A 85 3.63 -1.97 -4.91
CA GLY A 85 3.15 -2.79 -3.80
C GLY A 85 1.63 -2.82 -3.71
N ILE A 86 0.98 -1.69 -3.96
CA ILE A 86 -0.49 -1.59 -3.99
C ILE A 86 -1.06 -2.42 -5.15
N ALA A 87 -0.47 -2.33 -6.34
CA ALA A 87 -0.88 -3.11 -7.50
C ALA A 87 -0.79 -4.63 -7.23
N MET A 88 0.24 -5.09 -6.52
CA MET A 88 0.39 -6.50 -6.12
C MET A 88 -0.71 -7.00 -5.18
N THR A 89 -1.48 -6.10 -4.56
CA THR A 89 -2.66 -6.45 -3.72
C THR A 89 -3.99 -6.32 -4.49
N GLY A 90 -3.96 -5.90 -5.75
CA GLY A 90 -5.15 -5.73 -6.59
C GLY A 90 -5.65 -4.29 -6.75
N GLY A 91 -4.84 -3.30 -6.35
CA GLY A 91 -5.15 -1.88 -6.57
C GLY A 91 -4.92 -1.44 -8.01
N TYR A 92 -5.83 -0.62 -8.54
CA TYR A 92 -5.76 -0.08 -9.91
C TYR A 92 -5.59 1.44 -9.98
N GLY A 93 -5.57 2.15 -8.83
CA GLY A 93 -5.57 3.62 -8.83
C GLY A 93 -6.83 4.17 -9.51
N TYR A 94 -8.01 3.78 -9.02
CA TYR A 94 -9.29 4.21 -9.59
C TYR A 94 -9.40 5.74 -9.62
N HIS A 95 -10.11 6.29 -10.61
CA HIS A 95 -10.23 7.74 -10.79
C HIS A 95 -10.72 8.48 -9.53
N SER A 96 -11.63 7.86 -8.78
CA SER A 96 -12.15 8.40 -7.54
C SER A 96 -11.31 8.07 -6.30
N SER A 97 -10.11 7.51 -6.48
CA SER A 97 -9.20 7.11 -5.42
C SER A 97 -8.16 8.18 -5.14
N GLY A 98 -8.16 8.72 -3.92
CA GLY A 98 -7.10 9.62 -3.45
C GLY A 98 -5.88 8.82 -3.02
N ASP A 99 -4.98 8.50 -3.95
CA ASP A 99 -3.79 7.69 -3.70
C ASP A 99 -2.57 8.59 -3.52
N ILE A 100 -2.10 8.75 -2.27
CA ILE A 100 -1.07 9.73 -1.90
C ILE A 100 0.05 9.04 -1.11
N PHE A 101 1.30 9.30 -1.49
CA PHE A 101 2.47 8.65 -0.90
C PHE A 101 3.52 9.66 -0.47
N LEU A 102 4.04 9.49 0.76
CA LEU A 102 5.12 10.28 1.33
C LEU A 102 6.26 9.36 1.74
N ALA A 103 7.50 9.78 1.53
CA ALA A 103 8.69 9.08 2.00
C ALA A 103 9.62 10.06 2.72
N PHE A 104 10.24 9.63 3.82
CA PHE A 104 11.23 10.40 4.56
C PHE A 104 12.36 9.52 5.10
N SER A 105 13.49 10.16 5.38
CA SER A 105 14.64 9.56 6.07
C SER A 105 14.69 10.08 7.51
N THR A 106 15.12 9.23 8.45
CA THR A 106 15.44 9.60 9.84
C THR A 106 16.92 9.87 10.04
#